data_AF-A0A2W5Y0W1-F1
#
_entry.id   AF-A0A2W5Y0W1-F1
#
_cell.length_a   1.000
_cell.length_b   1.000
_cell.length_c   1.000
_cell.angle_alpha   90.00
_cell.angle_beta   90.00
_cell.angle_gamma   90.00
#
_symmetry.space_group_name_H-M   'P 1'
#
loop_
_entity.id
_entity.type
_entity.pdbx_description
1 polymer ?
#
loop_
_entity_poly.entity_id
_entity_poly.type
_entity_poly.pdbx_seq_one_letter_code
_entity_poly.pdbx_strand_id
1 'polypeptide(L)'
;MSGGGPEEALVRARAAAAAARAEGAGAQADDGFAVEATDTVDTARLLEWAMIEPDIERVRSTRRGGAPITAAKRALIHVLRQYLGQIAADQTRFNHHLLLYASRLADRVDELERRVAELEGRPGGHDPSAQA
;
A
#
# COMPACT_ATOMS: atom_id res chain seq x y z
N MET A 1 -49.73 10.75 -7.08
CA MET A 1 -48.83 9.60 -7.33
C MET A 1 -47.51 9.88 -6.62
N SER A 2 -47.45 9.64 -5.32
CA SER A 2 -46.21 9.78 -4.53
C SER A 2 -45.61 8.38 -4.39
N GLY A 3 -44.62 8.07 -5.21
CA GLY A 3 -43.93 6.78 -5.15
C GLY A 3 -42.43 6.99 -5.09
N GLY A 4 -41.82 6.64 -3.95
CA GLY A 4 -40.39 6.35 -3.88
C GLY A 4 -39.52 7.51 -3.41
N GLY A 5 -39.72 7.96 -2.17
CA GLY A 5 -38.66 8.68 -1.48
C GLY A 5 -37.42 7.80 -1.27
N PRO A 6 -36.21 8.39 -1.12
CA PRO A 6 -34.97 7.64 -0.91
C PRO A 6 -35.03 6.70 0.32
N GLU A 7 -35.80 7.07 1.34
CA GLU A 7 -36.02 6.25 2.53
C GLU A 7 -36.82 4.98 2.23
N GLU A 8 -37.87 5.07 1.41
CA GLU A 8 -38.61 3.89 0.94
C GLU A 8 -37.74 3.00 0.04
N ALA A 9 -36.86 3.60 -0.77
CA ALA A 9 -35.92 2.84 -1.57
C ALA A 9 -34.92 2.06 -0.70
N LEU A 10 -34.44 2.65 0.40
CA LEU A 10 -33.55 1.98 1.35
C LEU A 10 -34.26 0.86 2.12
N VAL A 11 -35.51 1.08 2.54
CA VAL A 11 -36.31 0.05 3.21
C VAL A 11 -36.54 -1.15 2.27
N ARG A 12 -36.90 -0.90 1.01
CA ARG A 12 -37.04 -1.95 -0.01
C ARG A 12 -35.73 -2.68 -0.28
N ALA A 13 -34.62 -1.97 -0.38
CA ALA A 13 -33.30 -2.57 -0.60
C ALA A 13 -32.88 -3.48 0.57
N ARG A 14 -33.15 -3.06 1.81
CA ARG A 14 -32.87 -3.87 3.01
C ARG A 14 -33.75 -5.11 3.09
N ALA A 15 -35.04 -4.98 2.78
CA ALA A 15 -35.98 -6.10 2.75
C ALA A 15 -35.59 -7.14 1.69
N ALA A 16 -35.23 -6.68 0.48
CA ALA A 16 -34.74 -7.54 -0.59
C ALA A 16 -33.43 -8.26 -0.22
N ALA A 17 -32.48 -7.56 0.41
CA ALA A 17 -31.24 -8.16 0.89
C ALA A 17 -31.47 -9.18 2.02
N ALA A 18 -32.46 -8.97 2.89
CA ALA A 18 -32.82 -9.92 3.93
C ALA A 18 -33.48 -11.18 3.35
N ALA A 19 -34.38 -11.04 2.37
CA ALA A 19 -35.00 -12.15 1.66
C ALA A 19 -33.94 -12.99 0.90
N ALA A 20 -33.03 -12.34 0.18
CA ALA A 20 -31.94 -13.01 -0.53
C ALA A 20 -31.01 -13.81 0.42
N ARG A 21 -30.74 -13.31 1.63
CA ARG A 21 -29.98 -14.07 2.64
C ARG A 21 -30.75 -15.28 3.17
N ALA A 22 -32.06 -15.14 3.38
CA ALA A 22 -32.92 -16.24 3.84
C ALA A 22 -33.05 -17.35 2.80
N GLU A 23 -32.97 -17.01 1.51
CA GLU A 23 -32.97 -17.94 0.39
C GLU A 23 -31.58 -18.56 0.10
N GLY A 24 -30.57 -18.26 0.94
CA GLY A 24 -29.21 -18.78 0.76
C GLY A 24 -28.38 -18.07 -0.31
N ALA A 25 -28.91 -17.04 -0.97
CA ALA A 25 -28.21 -16.27 -2.00
C ALA A 25 -27.04 -15.42 -1.47
N GLY A 26 -26.83 -15.38 -0.15
CA GLY A 26 -25.60 -14.86 0.46
C GLY A 26 -24.35 -15.70 0.18
N ALA A 27 -24.52 -16.93 -0.34
CA ALA A 27 -23.42 -17.82 -0.72
C ALA A 27 -23.19 -17.88 -2.24
N GLN A 28 -24.02 -17.24 -3.07
CA GLN A 28 -23.98 -17.34 -4.53
C GLN A 28 -23.99 -15.96 -5.19
N ALA A 29 -22.83 -15.30 -5.10
CA ALA A 29 -22.34 -14.39 -6.13
C ALA A 29 -20.80 -14.40 -6.23
N ASP A 30 -20.15 -15.48 -5.79
CA ASP A 30 -18.70 -15.74 -5.98
C ASP A 30 -18.44 -16.83 -7.04
N ASP A 31 -19.43 -17.21 -7.84
CA ASP A 31 -19.26 -18.19 -8.93
C ASP A 31 -18.30 -17.69 -10.05
N GLY A 32 -17.85 -16.43 -9.99
CA GLY A 32 -16.81 -15.88 -10.85
C GLY A 32 -15.44 -15.68 -10.18
N PHE A 33 -15.34 -15.86 -8.87
CA PHE A 33 -14.13 -15.62 -8.06
C PHE A 33 -13.88 -16.73 -7.03
N ALA A 34 -14.24 -17.97 -7.36
CA ALA A 34 -13.77 -19.13 -6.62
C ALA A 34 -12.25 -19.27 -6.82
N VAL A 35 -11.48 -18.54 -6.02
CA VAL A 35 -10.02 -18.68 -5.94
C VAL A 35 -9.76 -19.90 -5.06
N GLU A 36 -9.22 -20.97 -5.65
CA GLU A 36 -8.74 -22.10 -4.84
C GLU A 36 -7.72 -21.58 -3.82
N ALA A 37 -7.90 -21.98 -2.56
CA ALA A 37 -6.95 -21.66 -1.50
C ALA A 37 -5.59 -22.25 -1.89
N THR A 38 -4.69 -21.37 -2.32
CA THR A 38 -3.35 -21.76 -2.77
C THR A 38 -2.46 -21.95 -1.54
N ASP A 39 -1.71 -23.05 -1.49
CA ASP A 39 -0.76 -23.32 -0.42
C ASP A 39 0.27 -22.18 -0.31
N THR A 40 0.31 -21.56 0.89
CA THR A 40 1.20 -20.48 1.35
C THR A 40 1.78 -19.59 0.25
N VAL A 41 1.04 -18.52 -0.06
CA VAL A 41 1.56 -17.38 -0.81
C VAL A 41 2.63 -16.69 0.04
N ASP A 42 3.89 -16.73 -0.39
CA ASP A 42 4.96 -16.03 0.31
C ASP A 42 4.81 -14.50 0.19
N THR A 43 5.47 -13.76 1.09
CA THR A 43 5.38 -12.29 1.11
C THR A 43 5.93 -11.66 -0.18
N ALA A 44 6.87 -12.30 -0.87
CA ALA A 44 7.41 -11.82 -2.14
C ALA A 44 6.35 -11.89 -3.26
N ARG A 45 5.54 -12.95 -3.28
CA ARG A 45 4.41 -13.17 -4.18
C ARG A 45 3.24 -12.23 -3.87
N LEU A 46 2.99 -11.95 -2.59
CA LEU A 46 2.03 -10.90 -2.19
C LEU A 46 2.49 -9.52 -2.61
N LEU A 47 3.78 -9.21 -2.54
CA LEU A 47 4.36 -7.95 -3.04
C LEU A 47 4.33 -7.88 -4.57
N GLU A 48 4.58 -8.99 -5.26
CA GLU A 48 4.43 -9.12 -6.72
C GLU A 48 2.99 -8.82 -7.16
N TRP A 49 2.00 -9.36 -6.44
CA TRP A 49 0.58 -9.11 -6.70
C TRP A 49 0.09 -7.74 -6.22
N ALA A 50 0.73 -7.16 -5.20
CA ALA A 50 0.46 -5.78 -4.79
C ALA A 50 1.02 -4.77 -5.81
N MET A 51 2.11 -5.11 -6.49
CA MET A 51 2.72 -4.37 -7.59
C MET A 51 2.10 -4.76 -8.95
N ILE A 52 0.76 -4.69 -9.08
CA ILE A 52 0.14 -4.70 -10.40
C ILE A 52 0.34 -3.32 -11.02
N GLU A 53 1.50 -3.11 -11.62
CA GLU A 53 1.73 -1.96 -12.47
C GLU A 53 0.97 -2.19 -13.79
N PRO A 54 -0.09 -1.42 -14.08
CA PRO A 54 -0.90 -1.66 -15.26
C PRO A 54 -0.09 -1.41 -16.53
N ASP A 55 -0.02 -2.41 -17.41
CA ASP A 55 0.52 -2.25 -18.76
C ASP A 55 -0.41 -1.30 -19.54
N ILE A 56 0.07 -0.07 -19.78
CA ILE A 56 -0.67 1.01 -20.44
C ILE A 56 -1.16 0.56 -21.82
N GLU A 57 -0.40 -0.27 -22.54
CA GLU A 57 -0.77 -0.73 -23.88
C GLU A 57 -1.97 -1.68 -23.84
N ARG A 58 -2.12 -2.44 -22.76
CA ARG A 58 -3.25 -3.37 -22.53
C ARG A 58 -4.49 -2.68 -21.99
N VAL A 59 -4.37 -1.45 -21.47
CA VAL A 59 -5.51 -0.69 -20.95
C VAL A 59 -6.40 -0.24 -22.11
N ARG A 60 -7.61 -0.81 -22.17
CA ARG A 60 -8.66 -0.45 -23.12
C ARG A 60 -10.06 -0.58 -22.52
N SER A 61 -11.00 0.23 -23.00
CA SER A 61 -12.42 0.09 -22.72
C SER A 61 -13.06 -0.93 -23.66
N THR A 62 -13.89 -1.81 -23.12
CA THR A 62 -14.67 -2.80 -23.88
C THR A 62 -16.04 -2.29 -24.31
N ARG A 63 -16.41 -1.05 -23.92
CA ARG A 63 -17.71 -0.46 -24.25
C ARG A 63 -17.71 0.14 -25.67
N ARG A 64 -18.88 0.15 -26.31
CA ARG A 64 -19.11 0.81 -27.59
C ARG A 64 -18.84 2.32 -27.42
N GLY A 65 -17.98 2.91 -28.27
CA GLY A 65 -17.46 4.26 -28.05
C GLY A 65 -16.38 4.33 -26.96
N GLY A 66 -15.66 3.23 -26.71
CA GLY A 66 -14.70 3.11 -25.62
C GLY A 66 -13.39 3.89 -25.80
N ALA A 67 -13.10 4.43 -26.98
CA ALA A 67 -11.86 5.18 -27.26
C ALA A 67 -11.60 6.35 -26.29
N PRO A 68 -12.55 7.28 -26.04
CA PRO A 68 -12.37 8.34 -25.04
C PRO A 68 -12.14 7.79 -23.63
N ILE A 69 -12.83 6.71 -23.27
CA ILE A 69 -12.68 6.07 -21.95
C ILE A 69 -11.29 5.44 -21.82
N THR A 70 -10.78 4.81 -22.88
CA THR A 70 -9.41 4.28 -22.93
C THR A 70 -8.39 5.40 -22.77
N ALA A 71 -8.54 6.50 -23.49
CA ALA A 71 -7.64 7.64 -23.39
C ALA A 71 -7.62 8.23 -21.98
N ALA A 72 -8.79 8.42 -21.37
CA ALA A 72 -8.91 8.89 -19.99
C ALA A 72 -8.23 7.94 -18.99
N LYS A 73 -8.43 6.63 -19.12
CA LYS A 73 -7.77 5.63 -18.26
C LYS A 73 -6.25 5.66 -18.39
N ARG A 74 -5.73 5.77 -19.61
CA ARG A 74 -4.28 5.83 -19.87
C ARG A 74 -3.68 7.13 -19.32
N ALA A 75 -4.36 8.26 -19.48
CA ALA A 75 -3.95 9.54 -18.91
C ALA A 75 -3.91 9.48 -17.37
N LEU A 76 -4.93 8.89 -16.75
CA LEU A 76 -4.98 8.70 -15.30
C LEU A 76 -3.80 7.86 -14.79
N ILE A 77 -3.49 6.75 -15.46
CA ILE A 77 -2.33 5.91 -15.10
C ILE A 77 -1.02 6.70 -15.20
N HIS A 78 -0.86 7.52 -16.24
CA HIS A 78 0.32 8.35 -16.40
C HIS A 78 0.49 9.35 -15.26
N VAL A 79 -0.60 10.03 -14.86
CA VAL A 79 -0.61 10.97 -13.73
C VAL A 79 -0.30 10.24 -12.41
N LEU A 80 -0.90 9.06 -12.19
CA LEU A 80 -0.65 8.28 -10.98
C LEU A 80 0.80 7.82 -10.88
N ARG A 81 1.42 7.40 -12.00
CA ARG A 81 2.85 7.07 -12.06
C ARG A 81 3.71 8.29 -11.72
N GLN A 82 3.39 9.43 -12.30
CA GLN A 82 4.12 10.67 -12.03
C GLN A 82 4.02 11.07 -10.55
N TYR A 83 2.82 10.99 -9.98
CA TYR A 83 2.58 11.31 -8.58
C TYR A 83 3.28 10.32 -7.62
N LEU A 84 3.23 9.03 -7.93
CA LEU A 84 3.96 8.00 -7.17
C LEU A 84 5.47 8.25 -7.21
N GLY A 85 6.02 8.60 -8.38
CA GLY A 85 7.43 8.98 -8.51
C GLY A 85 7.79 10.18 -7.66
N GLN A 86 6.90 11.19 -7.57
CA GLN A 86 7.10 12.35 -6.71
C GLN A 86 7.10 11.97 -5.22
N ILE A 87 6.10 11.21 -4.76
CA ILE A 87 6.05 10.74 -3.37
C ILE A 87 7.29 9.94 -3.01
N ALA A 88 7.69 9.00 -3.88
CA ALA A 88 8.85 8.15 -3.66
C ALA A 88 10.14 8.98 -3.58
N ALA A 89 10.29 10.01 -4.43
CA ALA A 89 11.42 10.92 -4.37
C ALA A 89 11.46 11.70 -3.05
N ASP A 90 10.32 12.20 -2.60
CA ASP A 90 10.23 12.97 -1.35
C ASP A 90 10.47 12.09 -0.12
N GLN A 91 9.91 10.87 -0.09
CA GLN A 91 10.20 9.87 0.94
C GLN A 91 11.68 9.46 0.94
N THR A 92 12.30 9.29 -0.23
CA THR A 92 13.72 8.94 -0.34
C THR A 92 14.61 10.05 0.22
N ARG A 93 14.33 11.32 -0.11
CA ARG A 93 15.06 12.46 0.45
C ARG A 93 14.90 12.54 1.96
N PHE A 94 13.67 12.39 2.46
CA PHE A 94 13.42 12.38 3.89
C PHE A 94 14.19 11.27 4.60
N ASN A 95 14.09 10.03 4.11
CA ASN A 95 14.79 8.88 4.68
C ASN A 95 16.30 9.08 4.65
N HIS A 96 16.85 9.62 3.55
CA HIS A 96 18.27 9.92 3.45
C HIS A 96 18.72 10.97 4.46
N HIS A 97 17.97 12.07 4.62
CA HIS A 97 18.26 13.08 5.63
C HIS A 97 18.17 12.55 7.05
N LEU A 98 17.18 11.70 7.34
CA LEU A 98 17.02 11.06 8.63
C LEU A 98 18.22 10.14 8.94
N LEU A 99 18.67 9.33 7.97
CA LEU A 99 19.84 8.48 8.13
C LEU A 99 21.11 9.28 8.37
N LEU A 100 21.34 10.36 7.61
CA LEU A 100 22.48 11.26 7.84
C LEU A 100 22.43 11.91 9.22
N TYR A 101 21.25 12.32 9.67
CA TYR A 101 21.07 12.89 11.01
C TYR A 101 21.35 11.85 12.09
N ALA A 102 20.80 10.63 11.95
CA ALA A 102 21.01 9.54 12.89
C ALA A 102 22.48 9.14 12.98
N SER A 103 23.19 9.06 11.86
CA SER A 103 24.64 8.79 11.82
C SER A 103 25.42 9.87 12.57
N ARG A 104 25.15 11.16 12.30
CA ARG A 104 25.82 12.25 13.04
C ARG A 104 25.51 12.24 14.53
N LEU A 105 24.30 11.82 14.91
CA LEU A 105 23.93 11.71 16.30
C LEU A 105 24.69 10.56 16.97
N ALA A 106 24.81 9.41 16.31
CA ALA A 106 25.61 8.29 16.77
C ALA A 106 27.07 8.69 16.99
N ASP A 107 27.71 9.34 16.01
CA ASP A 107 29.10 9.82 16.14
C ASP A 107 29.28 10.76 17.36
N ARG A 108 28.28 11.61 17.63
CA ARG A 108 28.30 12.53 18.79
C ARG A 108 28.09 11.81 20.11
N VAL A 109 27.26 10.78 20.14
CA VAL A 109 27.07 9.96 21.33
C VAL A 109 28.35 9.21 21.64
N ASP A 110 28.97 8.57 20.64
CA ASP A 110 30.24 7.84 20.80
C ASP A 110 31.35 8.75 21.33
N GLU A 111 31.46 9.97 20.79
CA GLU A 111 32.43 10.96 21.27
C GLU A 111 32.14 11.39 22.71
N LEU A 112 30.87 11.61 23.07
CA LEU A 112 30.50 11.96 24.45
C LEU A 112 30.76 10.81 25.42
N GLU A 113 30.45 9.58 25.04
CA GLU A 113 30.71 8.38 25.83
C GLU A 113 32.21 8.18 26.06
N ARG A 114 33.04 8.37 25.03
CA ARG A 114 34.51 8.37 25.16
C ARG A 114 35.00 9.40 26.16
N ARG A 115 34.54 10.65 26.04
CA ARG A 115 34.93 11.74 26.94
C ARG A 115 34.50 11.48 28.39
N VAL A 116 33.31 10.91 28.60
CA VAL A 116 32.86 10.51 29.93
C VAL A 116 33.74 9.39 30.49
N ALA A 117 34.06 8.36 29.70
CA ALA A 117 34.93 7.27 30.13
C ALA A 117 36.35 7.75 30.51
N GLU A 118 36.90 8.70 29.75
CA GLU A 118 38.17 9.35 30.04
C GLU A 118 38.13 10.14 31.37
N LEU A 119 37.07 10.90 31.61
CA LEU A 119 36.89 11.66 32.85
C LEU A 119 36.67 10.76 34.07
N GLU A 120 36.01 9.62 33.90
CA GLU A 120 35.78 8.62 34.94
C GLU A 120 37.01 7.73 35.19
N GLY A 121 38.09 7.86 34.40
CA GLY A 121 39.30 7.06 34.54
C GLY A 121 39.09 5.58 34.21
N ARG A 122 38.04 5.21 33.47
CA ARG A 122 37.85 3.85 32.97
C ARG A 122 38.67 3.68 31.68
N PRO A 123 39.54 2.66 31.56
CA PRO A 123 40.20 2.39 30.28
C PRO A 123 39.12 2.08 29.23
N GLY A 124 39.08 2.87 28.16
CA GLY A 124 38.05 2.85 27.14
C GLY A 124 37.84 1.46 26.54
N GLY A 125 36.77 0.80 26.97
CA GLY A 125 36.38 -0.52 26.49
C GLY A 125 35.18 -0.41 25.56
N HIS A 126 35.45 -0.17 24.27
CA HIS A 126 34.64 -0.76 23.22
C HIS A 126 35.52 -0.89 21.98
N ASP A 127 36.00 -2.10 21.73
CA ASP A 127 36.65 -2.47 20.48
C ASP A 127 35.56 -3.08 19.57
N PRO A 128 35.04 -2.34 18.57
CA PRO A 128 34.00 -2.84 17.68
C PRO A 128 34.50 -3.93 16.72
N SER A 129 35.80 -4.29 16.74
CA SER A 129 36.37 -5.30 15.84
C SER A 129 36.24 -6.76 16.31
N ALA A 130 35.63 -7.01 17.48
CA ALA A 130 35.49 -8.36 18.06
C ALA A 130 34.20 -9.12 17.67
N GLN A 131 33.37 -8.60 16.77
CA GLN A 131 32.12 -9.25 16.31
C GLN A 131 32.13 -9.55 14.80
N ALA A 132 33.24 -10.11 14.31
CA ALA A 132 33.31 -10.75 13.00
C ALA A 132 33.01 -12.26 13.11
#